data_AF-A0A3E0NQN3-F1
#
_entry.id   AF-A0A3E0NQN3-F1
#
_cell.length_a   1.000
_cell.length_b   1.000
_cell.length_c   1.000
_cell.angle_alpha   90.00
_cell.angle_beta   90.00
_cell.angle_gamma   90.00
#
_symmetry.space_group_name_H-M   'P 1'
#
loop_
_entity.id
_entity.type
_entity.pdbx_description
1 polymer ?
#
loop_
_entity_poly.entity_id
_entity_poly.type
_entity_poly.pdbx_seq_one_letter_code
_entity_poly.pdbx_strand_id
1 'polypeptide(L)'
;MSMSETAQAGRRQRLRFESLDEIVDHARRLSAQPTRQLGNWSLGQVCQHLGIAMRECTSADRLFPVPLRFRILGRLVRGRVLKRGLPRGFQLPPEGAAVLVPPPVTAEEGLATLEQGLAALRSTTKRVPHPVFGALDVEQWNMFHLRHGELHLSFIVPE
;
A
#
# COMPACT_ATOMS: atom_id res chain seq x y z
N MET A 1 6.15 26.31 -13.85
CA MET A 1 4.70 26.38 -14.15
C MET A 1 4.10 25.04 -13.79
N SER A 2 3.75 24.84 -12.51
CA SER A 2 2.42 25.03 -11.90
C SER A 2 1.69 23.69 -11.81
N MET A 3 1.49 23.19 -10.59
CA MET A 3 0.24 22.56 -10.17
C MET A 3 0.09 22.76 -8.66
N SER A 4 -0.37 23.95 -8.30
CA SER A 4 -1.17 24.12 -7.09
C SER A 4 -2.53 23.46 -7.35
N GLU A 5 -2.79 22.33 -6.71
CA GLU A 5 -4.15 21.81 -6.58
C GLU A 5 -4.49 21.87 -5.09
N THR A 6 -5.20 22.94 -4.73
CA THR A 6 -5.79 23.16 -3.42
C THR A 6 -6.64 21.96 -3.04
N ALA A 7 -6.24 21.24 -1.99
CA ALA A 7 -7.06 20.22 -1.36
C ALA A 7 -8.37 20.86 -0.90
N GLN A 8 -9.47 20.55 -1.58
CA GLN A 8 -10.80 20.94 -1.10
C GLN A 8 -11.11 20.07 0.12
N ALA A 9 -11.12 20.70 1.30
CA ALA A 9 -11.31 20.04 2.59
C ALA A 9 -12.48 19.04 2.54
N GLY A 10 -12.16 17.75 2.75
CA GLY A 10 -13.14 16.66 2.82
C GLY A 10 -13.17 15.68 1.64
N ARG A 11 -12.46 15.93 0.54
CA ARG A 11 -12.30 14.94 -0.55
C ARG A 11 -10.94 14.25 -0.49
N ARG A 12 -10.92 12.95 -0.77
CA ARG A 12 -9.68 12.18 -0.95
C ARG A 12 -8.81 12.82 -2.03
N GLN A 13 -7.51 12.87 -1.79
CA GLN A 13 -6.57 13.32 -2.81
C GLN A 13 -6.44 12.25 -3.91
N ARG A 14 -6.42 12.66 -5.18
CA ARG A 14 -6.08 11.75 -6.27
C ARG A 14 -4.56 11.63 -6.33
N LEU A 15 -4.03 10.50 -5.88
CA LEU A 15 -2.59 10.23 -5.91
C LEU A 15 -2.23 9.39 -7.15
N ARG A 16 -1.08 9.71 -7.74
CA ARG A 16 -0.42 8.89 -8.76
C ARG A 16 1.08 8.93 -8.48
N PHE A 17 1.65 7.81 -8.07
CA PHE A 17 3.09 7.68 -7.83
C PHE A 17 3.77 7.05 -9.04
N GLU A 18 4.98 7.50 -9.32
CA GLU A 18 5.87 7.00 -10.36
C GLU A 18 7.02 6.16 -9.78
N SER A 19 7.34 6.35 -8.50
CA SER A 19 8.41 5.62 -7.81
C SER A 19 8.01 5.18 -6.39
N LEU A 20 8.68 4.14 -5.88
CA LEU A 20 8.43 3.67 -4.51
C LEU A 20 8.87 4.71 -3.45
N ASP A 21 9.87 5.52 -3.78
CA ASP A 21 10.33 6.63 -2.94
C ASP A 21 9.26 7.68 -2.74
N GLU A 22 8.50 8.02 -3.78
CA GLU A 22 7.41 8.99 -3.66
C GLU A 22 6.34 8.58 -2.65
N ILE A 23 6.12 7.26 -2.44
CA ILE A 23 5.22 6.76 -1.39
C ILE A 23 5.75 7.18 -0.01
N VAL A 24 7.03 6.92 0.25
CA VAL A 24 7.69 7.20 1.53
C VAL A 24 7.81 8.70 1.76
N ASP A 25 8.21 9.46 0.74
CA ASP A 25 8.32 10.91 0.82
C ASP A 25 6.95 11.56 1.07
N HIS A 26 5.89 11.05 0.45
CA HIS A 26 4.53 11.51 0.71
C HIS A 26 4.10 11.20 2.15
N ALA A 27 4.35 9.99 2.63
CA ALA A 27 4.07 9.61 4.01
C ALA A 27 4.85 10.46 5.03
N ARG A 28 6.13 10.75 4.76
CA ARG A 28 6.98 11.61 5.60
C ARG A 28 6.49 13.06 5.64
N ARG A 29 6.01 13.59 4.51
CA ARG A 29 5.38 14.93 4.50
C ARG A 29 4.11 14.95 5.34
N LEU A 30 3.26 13.93 5.22
CA LEU A 30 2.05 13.80 6.02
C LEU A 30 2.36 13.67 7.52
N SER A 31 3.41 12.94 7.92
CA SER A 31 3.78 12.81 9.34
C SER A 31 4.38 14.09 9.93
N ALA A 32 4.84 15.02 9.10
CA ALA A 32 5.46 16.28 9.54
C ALA A 32 4.46 17.41 9.78
N GLN A 33 3.16 17.15 9.67
CA GLN A 33 2.11 18.16 9.78
C GLN A 33 0.80 17.54 10.34
N PRO A 34 -0.15 18.37 10.81
CA PRO A 34 -1.48 17.89 11.15
C PRO A 34 -2.17 17.25 9.93
N THR A 35 -2.85 16.13 10.16
CA THR A 35 -3.55 15.39 9.11
C THR A 35 -4.92 14.94 9.59
N ARG A 36 -5.84 14.86 8.63
CA ARG A 36 -7.18 14.32 8.82
C ARG A 36 -7.31 12.97 8.11
N GLN A 37 -7.83 12.00 8.85
CA GLN A 37 -8.22 10.70 8.34
C GLN A 37 -9.65 10.75 7.75
N LEU A 38 -9.81 10.32 6.51
CA LEU A 38 -11.11 10.15 5.83
C LEU A 38 -11.58 8.68 5.79
N GLY A 39 -10.71 7.74 6.15
CA GLY A 39 -10.98 6.30 6.20
C GLY A 39 -11.07 5.76 7.62
N ASN A 40 -10.86 4.45 7.77
CA ASN A 40 -10.87 3.78 9.08
C ASN A 40 -9.49 3.67 9.73
N TRP A 41 -8.42 4.00 8.99
CA TRP A 41 -7.04 3.80 9.43
C TRP A 41 -6.33 5.14 9.60
N SER A 42 -5.58 5.26 10.70
CA SER A 42 -4.68 6.39 10.94
C SER A 42 -3.52 6.39 9.94
N LEU A 43 -2.79 7.50 9.86
CA LEU A 43 -1.54 7.56 9.08
C LEU A 43 -0.56 6.46 9.50
N GLY A 44 -0.38 6.24 10.80
CA GLY A 44 0.47 5.18 11.34
C GLY A 44 0.06 3.80 10.84
N GLN A 45 -1.24 3.48 10.91
CA GLN A 45 -1.78 2.23 10.40
C GLN A 45 -1.59 2.09 8.88
N VAL A 46 -1.86 3.14 8.10
CA VAL A 46 -1.62 3.12 6.64
C VAL A 46 -0.15 2.82 6.32
N CYS A 47 0.79 3.52 6.96
CA CYS A 47 2.22 3.31 6.73
C CYS A 47 2.66 1.90 7.16
N GLN A 48 2.22 1.43 8.33
CA GLN A 48 2.55 0.10 8.82
C GLN A 48 2.04 -0.99 7.87
N HIS A 49 0.80 -0.88 7.39
CA HIS A 49 0.21 -1.81 6.43
C HIS A 49 1.03 -1.89 5.13
N LEU A 50 1.37 -0.74 4.56
CA LEU A 50 2.16 -0.65 3.34
C LEU A 50 3.55 -1.27 3.55
N GLY A 51 4.22 -0.96 4.67
CA GLY A 51 5.53 -1.52 5.01
C GLY A 51 5.52 -3.05 5.19
N ILE A 52 4.49 -3.58 5.86
CA ILE A 52 4.28 -5.04 5.97
C ILE A 52 4.11 -5.63 4.57
N ALA A 53 3.23 -5.08 3.73
CA ALA A 53 2.99 -5.59 2.37
C ALA A 53 4.26 -5.58 1.50
N MET A 54 5.12 -4.57 1.65
CA MET A 54 6.43 -4.50 0.98
C MET A 54 7.38 -5.61 1.45
N ARG A 55 7.43 -5.89 2.76
CA ARG A 55 8.25 -6.99 3.30
C ARG A 55 7.70 -8.37 2.94
N GLU A 56 6.39 -8.55 2.88
CA GLU A 56 5.79 -9.85 2.53
C GLU A 56 6.09 -10.30 1.10
N CYS A 57 6.50 -9.41 0.20
CA CYS A 57 6.91 -9.84 -1.13
C CYS A 57 8.34 -10.39 -1.19
N THR A 58 9.15 -10.19 -0.14
CA THR A 58 10.55 -10.64 -0.08
C THR A 58 10.72 -11.98 0.62
N SER A 59 9.72 -12.44 1.39
CA SER A 59 9.74 -13.76 2.05
C SER A 59 8.38 -14.44 2.00
N ALA A 60 8.35 -15.77 2.00
CA ALA A 60 7.12 -16.57 2.00
C ALA A 60 6.55 -16.78 3.43
N ASP A 61 7.24 -16.27 4.46
CA ASP A 61 7.01 -16.64 5.85
C ASP A 61 5.65 -16.22 6.41
N ARG A 62 4.96 -15.23 5.81
CA ARG A 62 3.62 -14.79 6.28
C ARG A 62 2.60 -14.69 5.15
N LEU A 63 2.67 -15.60 4.17
CA LEU A 63 1.60 -15.77 3.20
C LEU A 63 0.38 -16.42 3.86
N PHE A 64 -0.78 -15.78 3.75
CA PHE A 64 -2.06 -16.34 4.19
C PHE A 64 -2.70 -17.17 3.06
N PRO A 65 -3.45 -18.24 3.40
CA PRO A 65 -4.17 -19.02 2.41
C PRO A 65 -5.23 -18.15 1.72
N VAL A 66 -5.23 -18.15 0.39
CA VAL A 66 -6.21 -17.43 -0.43
C VAL A 66 -7.11 -18.43 -1.14
N PRO A 67 -8.44 -18.38 -0.97
CA PRO A 67 -9.37 -19.26 -1.68
C PRO A 67 -9.15 -19.24 -3.20
N LEU A 68 -9.25 -20.40 -3.85
CA LEU A 68 -8.96 -20.57 -5.28
C LEU A 68 -9.70 -19.57 -6.18
N ARG A 69 -10.97 -19.28 -5.86
CA ARG A 69 -11.79 -18.28 -6.57
C ARG A 69 -11.14 -16.89 -6.63
N PHE A 70 -10.47 -16.45 -5.56
CA PHE A 70 -9.77 -15.16 -5.54
C PHE A 70 -8.47 -15.21 -6.33
N ARG A 71 -7.78 -16.36 -6.38
CA ARG A 71 -6.59 -16.53 -7.25
C ARG A 71 -6.98 -16.50 -8.73
N ILE A 72 -8.09 -17.13 -9.10
CA ILE A 72 -8.63 -17.11 -10.47
C ILE A 72 -9.04 -15.68 -10.84
N LEU A 73 -9.87 -15.02 -10.02
CA LEU A 73 -10.30 -13.65 -10.26
C LEU A 73 -9.11 -12.68 -10.31
N GLY A 74 -8.15 -12.84 -9.39
CA GLY A 74 -6.92 -12.07 -9.34
C GLY A 74 -6.16 -12.10 -10.66
N ARG A 75 -5.98 -13.28 -11.26
CA ARG A 75 -5.32 -13.42 -12.57
C ARG A 75 -6.04 -12.67 -13.69
N LEU A 76 -7.37 -12.65 -13.68
CA LEU A 76 -8.18 -11.94 -14.68
C LEU A 76 -8.11 -10.41 -14.52
N VAL A 77 -8.05 -9.91 -13.28
CA VAL A 77 -8.07 -8.46 -13.02
C VAL A 77 -6.69 -7.83 -12.86
N ARG A 78 -5.60 -8.63 -12.75
CA ARG A 78 -4.25 -8.13 -12.44
C ARG A 78 -3.80 -6.98 -13.34
N GLY A 79 -3.97 -7.09 -14.66
CA GLY A 79 -3.52 -6.06 -15.61
C GLY A 79 -4.28 -4.75 -15.43
N ARG A 80 -5.58 -4.83 -15.10
CA ARG A 80 -6.38 -3.66 -14.77
C ARG A 80 -5.94 -3.03 -13.46
N VAL A 81 -5.69 -3.84 -12.42
CA VAL A 81 -5.22 -3.36 -11.11
C VAL A 81 -3.89 -2.63 -11.26
N LEU A 82 -2.89 -3.27 -11.86
CA LEU A 82 -1.55 -2.69 -12.03
C LEU A 82 -1.57 -1.38 -12.83
N LYS A 83 -2.50 -1.24 -13.80
CA LYS A 83 -2.63 -0.03 -14.63
C LYS A 83 -3.47 1.07 -13.96
N ARG A 84 -4.63 0.72 -13.41
CA ARG A 84 -5.70 1.67 -13.01
C ARG A 84 -5.82 1.88 -11.51
N GLY A 85 -5.18 1.07 -10.67
CA GLY A 85 -5.30 1.14 -9.22
C GLY A 85 -6.13 0.00 -8.62
N LEU A 86 -6.00 -0.20 -7.32
CA LEU A 86 -6.83 -1.15 -6.58
C LEU A 86 -8.23 -0.56 -6.31
N PRO A 87 -9.31 -1.36 -6.44
CA PRO A 87 -10.63 -0.92 -6.04
C PRO A 87 -10.72 -0.78 -4.51
N ARG A 88 -11.52 0.18 -4.06
CA ARG A 88 -11.87 0.32 -2.63
C ARG A 88 -12.77 -0.83 -2.18
N GLY A 89 -12.74 -1.13 -0.88
CA GLY A 89 -13.69 -2.06 -0.26
C GLY A 89 -13.39 -3.54 -0.53
N PHE A 90 -12.19 -3.87 -1.02
CA PHE A 90 -11.75 -5.26 -1.03
C PHE A 90 -11.57 -5.75 0.41
N GLN A 91 -12.38 -6.71 0.82
CA GLN A 91 -12.28 -7.33 2.13
C GLN A 91 -11.33 -8.52 2.04
N LEU A 92 -10.25 -8.47 2.82
CA LEU A 92 -9.37 -9.62 2.98
C LEU A 92 -10.14 -10.75 3.69
N PRO A 93 -9.86 -12.02 3.34
CA PRO A 93 -10.25 -13.14 4.19
C PRO A 93 -9.77 -12.92 5.63
N PRO A 94 -10.48 -13.44 6.66
CA PRO A 94 -10.12 -13.22 8.07
C PRO A 94 -8.65 -13.49 8.39
N GLU A 95 -8.07 -14.54 7.81
CA GLU A 95 -6.67 -14.93 7.97
C GLU A 95 -5.71 -13.88 7.39
N GLY A 96 -6.06 -13.30 6.24
CA GLY A 96 -5.30 -12.22 5.64
C GLY A 96 -5.46 -10.91 6.41
N ALA A 97 -6.64 -10.65 6.98
CA ALA A 97 -6.88 -9.50 7.82
C ALA A 97 -6.04 -9.55 9.10
N ALA A 98 -5.89 -10.72 9.73
CA ALA A 98 -5.06 -10.89 10.92
C ALA A 98 -3.56 -10.58 10.69
N VAL A 99 -3.06 -10.79 9.46
CA VAL A 99 -1.67 -10.51 9.09
C VAL A 99 -1.48 -9.07 8.63
N LEU A 100 -2.44 -8.55 7.87
CA LEU A 100 -2.28 -7.29 7.14
C LEU A 100 -2.97 -6.09 7.81
N VAL A 101 -3.96 -6.28 8.70
CA VAL A 101 -4.58 -5.16 9.41
C VAL A 101 -3.71 -4.79 10.61
N PRO A 102 -3.09 -3.61 10.62
CA PRO A 102 -2.22 -3.22 11.71
C PRO A 102 -3.02 -2.84 12.96
N PRO A 103 -2.50 -3.15 14.17
CA PRO A 103 -3.02 -2.54 15.39
C PRO A 103 -2.85 -1.01 15.33
N PRO A 104 -3.53 -0.24 16.19
CA PRO A 104 -3.25 1.19 16.32
C PRO A 104 -1.77 1.41 16.65
N VAL A 105 -1.08 2.23 15.86
CA VAL A 105 0.33 2.63 16.02
C VAL A 105 0.47 4.12 15.73
N THR A 106 1.56 4.72 16.21
CA THR A 106 1.85 6.13 15.92
C THR A 106 2.25 6.34 14.45
N ALA A 107 2.19 7.59 13.98
CA ALA A 107 2.61 7.92 12.62
C ALA A 107 4.11 7.61 12.43
N GLU A 108 4.93 7.86 13.44
CA GLU A 108 6.37 7.63 13.46
C GLU A 108 6.70 6.13 13.37
N GLU A 109 6.04 5.28 14.18
CA GLU A 109 6.22 3.83 14.15
C GLU A 109 5.79 3.22 12.80
N GLY A 110 4.65 3.70 12.29
CA GLY A 110 4.16 3.30 10.98
C GLY A 110 5.11 3.69 9.85
N LEU A 111 5.61 4.93 9.86
CA LEU A 111 6.57 5.42 8.87
C LEU A 111 7.89 4.64 8.92
N ALA A 112 8.42 4.37 10.11
CA ALA A 112 9.61 3.55 10.27
C ALA A 112 9.42 2.14 9.68
N THR A 113 8.23 1.55 9.87
CA THR A 113 7.90 0.24 9.28
C THR A 113 7.85 0.32 7.75
N LEU A 114 7.30 1.39 7.18
CA LEU A 114 7.27 1.63 5.74
C LEU A 114 8.68 1.76 5.15
N GLU A 115 9.55 2.54 5.80
CA GLU A 115 10.95 2.72 5.40
C GLU A 115 11.72 1.40 5.42
N GLN A 116 11.54 0.59 6.46
CA GLN A 116 12.12 -0.76 6.55
C GLN A 116 11.61 -1.68 5.43
N GLY A 117 10.32 -1.63 5.12
CA GLY A 117 9.72 -2.38 4.02
C GLY A 117 10.32 -2.01 2.67
N LEU A 118 10.51 -0.71 2.40
CA LEU A 118 11.16 -0.23 1.19
C LEU A 118 12.63 -0.66 1.12
N ALA A 119 13.35 -0.61 2.25
CA ALA A 119 14.74 -1.06 2.31
C ALA A 119 14.86 -2.56 2.00
N ALA A 120 13.98 -3.39 2.55
CA ALA A 120 13.93 -4.83 2.25
C ALA A 120 13.58 -5.11 0.78
N LEU A 121 12.65 -4.35 0.21
CA LEU A 121 12.31 -4.42 -1.21
C LEU A 121 13.53 -4.18 -2.09
N ARG A 122 14.34 -3.17 -1.77
CA ARG A 122 15.52 -2.76 -2.53
C ARG A 122 16.66 -3.77 -2.45
N SER A 123 16.84 -4.38 -1.29
CA SER A 123 17.91 -5.37 -1.07
C SER A 123 17.62 -6.74 -1.69
N THR A 124 16.40 -6.96 -2.18
CA THR A 124 15.96 -8.26 -2.68
C THR A 124 15.49 -8.19 -4.12
N THR A 125 16.14 -8.93 -5.02
CA THR A 125 15.71 -9.08 -6.43
C THR A 125 14.69 -10.20 -6.62
N LYS A 126 14.70 -11.22 -5.76
CA LYS A 126 13.75 -12.33 -5.80
C LYS A 126 12.44 -11.98 -5.10
N ARG A 127 11.31 -12.10 -5.80
CA ARG A 127 9.98 -11.88 -5.24
C ARG A 127 9.23 -13.20 -5.07
N VAL A 128 8.50 -13.33 -3.97
CA VAL A 128 7.56 -14.46 -3.81
C VAL A 128 6.30 -14.23 -4.66
N PRO A 129 5.55 -15.29 -5.02
CA PRO A 129 4.27 -15.13 -5.69
C PRO A 129 3.29 -14.34 -4.82
N HIS A 130 2.61 -13.36 -5.41
CA HIS A 130 1.57 -12.60 -4.74
C HIS A 130 0.40 -13.53 -4.36
N PRO A 131 -0.16 -13.47 -3.13
CA PRO A 131 -1.23 -14.37 -2.67
C PRO A 131 -2.44 -14.43 -3.62
N VAL A 132 -2.88 -13.27 -4.10
CA VAL A 132 -4.01 -13.11 -5.04
C VAL A 132 -3.58 -13.14 -6.52
N PHE A 133 -2.55 -12.39 -6.92
CA PHE A 133 -2.17 -12.23 -8.34
C PHE A 133 -1.21 -13.29 -8.89
N GLY A 134 -0.67 -14.16 -8.03
CA GLY A 134 0.28 -15.20 -8.42
C GLY A 134 1.66 -14.63 -8.75
N ALA A 135 2.36 -15.25 -9.70
CA ALA A 135 3.69 -14.80 -10.10
C ALA A 135 3.63 -13.39 -10.71
N LEU A 136 4.39 -12.48 -10.12
CA LEU A 136 4.63 -11.13 -10.60
C LEU A 136 6.15 -10.95 -10.73
N ASP A 137 6.60 -10.33 -11.82
CA ASP A 137 7.99 -9.86 -11.92
C ASP A 137 8.24 -8.65 -10.99
N VAL A 138 9.48 -8.19 -10.94
CA VAL A 138 9.88 -7.06 -10.08
C VAL A 138 9.12 -5.78 -10.44
N GLU A 139 8.94 -5.50 -11.72
CA GLU A 139 8.24 -4.30 -12.19
C GLU A 139 6.76 -4.35 -11.82
N GLN A 140 6.11 -5.51 -11.99
CA GLN A 140 4.73 -5.73 -11.61
C GLN A 140 4.51 -5.62 -10.10
N TRP A 141 5.43 -6.11 -9.28
CA TRP A 141 5.41 -5.90 -7.83
C TRP A 141 5.55 -4.42 -7.47
N ASN A 142 6.49 -3.71 -8.10
CA ASN A 142 6.64 -2.27 -7.90
C ASN A 142 5.36 -1.54 -8.28
N MET A 143 4.79 -1.84 -9.44
CA MET A 143 3.52 -1.27 -9.89
C MET A 143 2.38 -1.54 -8.91
N PHE A 144 2.29 -2.76 -8.36
CA PHE A 144 1.33 -3.08 -7.32
C PHE A 144 1.52 -2.18 -6.09
N HIS A 145 2.74 -2.03 -5.57
CA HIS A 145 3.01 -1.17 -4.42
C HIS A 145 2.67 0.29 -4.68
N LEU A 146 2.91 0.82 -5.89
CA LEU A 146 2.48 2.17 -6.28
C LEU A 146 0.96 2.30 -6.19
N ARG A 147 0.23 1.40 -6.85
CA ARG A 147 -1.25 1.40 -6.85
C ARG A 147 -1.83 1.21 -5.44
N HIS A 148 -1.14 0.44 -4.61
CA HIS A 148 -1.53 0.15 -3.23
C HIS A 148 -1.31 1.38 -2.34
N GLY A 149 -0.15 2.03 -2.45
CA GLY A 149 0.15 3.29 -1.78
C GLY A 149 -0.84 4.38 -2.13
N GLU A 150 -1.16 4.55 -3.42
CA GLU A 150 -2.16 5.52 -3.90
C GLU A 150 -3.53 5.32 -3.24
N LEU A 151 -3.99 4.06 -3.15
CA LEU A 151 -5.28 3.74 -2.53
C LEU A 151 -5.30 4.15 -1.05
N HIS A 152 -4.29 3.75 -0.28
CA HIS A 152 -4.31 3.95 1.17
C HIS A 152 -3.96 5.38 1.58
N LEU A 153 -2.90 5.98 1.01
CA LEU A 153 -2.48 7.34 1.39
C LEU A 153 -3.50 8.40 0.98
N SER A 154 -4.31 8.16 -0.06
CA SER A 154 -5.36 9.12 -0.45
C SER A 154 -6.49 9.29 0.57
N PHE A 155 -6.55 8.47 1.62
CA PHE A 155 -7.47 8.66 2.74
C PHE A 155 -6.89 9.54 3.85
N ILE A 156 -5.62 9.92 3.78
CA ILE A 156 -4.98 10.84 4.72
C ILE A 156 -4.78 12.16 3.99
N VAL A 157 -5.37 13.24 4.50
CA VAL A 157 -5.26 14.57 3.91
C VAL A 157 -4.60 15.53 4.89
N PRO A 158 -3.79 16.50 4.44
CA PRO A 158 -3.36 17.62 5.26
C PRO A 158 -4.57 18.36 5.87
N GLU A 159 -4.44 18.85 7.10
CA GLU A 159 -5.40 19.82 7.66
C GLU A 159 -5.12 21.26 7.17
#